data_AF-A0A803NQG7-F1
#
_entry.id   AF-A0A803NQG7-F1
#
_cell.length_a   1.000
_cell.length_b   1.000
_cell.length_c   1.000
_cell.angle_alpha   90.00
_cell.angle_beta   90.00
_cell.angle_gamma   90.00
#
_symmetry.space_group_name_H-M   'P 1'
#
loop_
_entity.id
_entity.type
_entity.pdbx_description
1 polymer ?
#
loop_
_entity_poly.entity_id
_entity_poly.type
_entity_poly.pdbx_seq_one_letter_code
_entity_poly.pdbx_strand_id
1 'polypeptide(L)'
;MKNTNNSSNTKLILLHPYILKQGNSNRLWLLAIVSFFTVAFLTLIYTRDSTTTTAATAAATAAITTAGFSSNSPSSSSSLPTNVVNTLLHYASRSNDTFKMSFAELKPIADVIRKCSSSSSPCNLLVFGLTHETLLWKALNHNGRTVFIDENRYYAAYYEQLHPEIDAYDVQYTTKTSEIKDLISTARDQIKNECRPVQNLLFSDCKLGLNDLPNHVYEIDWDVIIVDGPRGDWADAPGRIQPIFTAGVLARSKKGGNAKTHVFVHDFRKGLERVCGDEFLCRENLVESSDLLGHYVVEKMEETSYQFCRNNDNNHTVVSNNTSSFS
;
A
#
# COMPACT_ATOMS: atom_id res chain seq x y z
N MET A 1 -74.98 38.75 2.05
CA MET A 1 -75.45 39.92 2.83
C MET A 1 -75.48 39.55 4.31
N LYS A 2 -74.92 40.43 5.15
CA LYS A 2 -75.06 40.58 6.62
C LYS A 2 -74.45 39.53 7.57
N ASN A 3 -73.30 39.95 8.11
CA ASN A 3 -72.82 39.83 9.50
C ASN A 3 -73.95 39.82 10.56
N THR A 4 -73.69 39.25 11.75
CA THR A 4 -73.36 40.00 12.99
C THR A 4 -73.06 39.03 14.15
N ASN A 5 -71.92 39.26 14.83
CA ASN A 5 -71.53 38.68 16.12
C ASN A 5 -72.31 39.32 17.28
N ASN A 6 -72.58 38.57 18.36
CA ASN A 6 -72.35 39.11 19.71
C ASN A 6 -72.28 38.05 20.84
N SER A 7 -71.20 38.17 21.61
CA SER A 7 -70.97 37.92 23.07
C SER A 7 -72.23 37.78 23.94
N SER A 8 -72.28 37.07 25.08
CA SER A 8 -71.29 36.87 26.14
C SER A 8 -71.84 35.95 27.27
N ASN A 9 -70.93 35.21 27.93
CA ASN A 9 -70.84 34.63 29.30
C ASN A 9 -72.12 34.53 30.18
N THR A 10 -72.36 33.51 31.03
CA THR A 10 -71.48 32.95 32.09
C THR A 10 -72.20 31.79 32.80
N LYS A 11 -71.51 30.71 33.23
CA LYS A 11 -71.45 30.21 34.64
C LYS A 11 -71.12 28.70 34.81
N LEU A 12 -70.11 28.51 35.68
CA LEU A 12 -69.94 27.49 36.72
C LEU A 12 -69.54 26.06 36.30
N ILE A 13 -68.27 25.73 36.51
CA ILE A 13 -67.83 24.35 36.73
C ILE A 13 -67.23 24.27 38.14
N LEU A 14 -67.91 23.50 38.98
CA LEU A 14 -67.54 23.13 40.34
C LEU A 14 -66.42 22.08 40.28
N LEU A 15 -65.37 22.26 41.07
CA LEU A 15 -64.23 21.36 41.19
C LEU A 15 -64.62 19.99 41.79
N HIS A 16 -64.04 18.92 41.26
CA HIS A 16 -63.86 17.65 41.97
C HIS A 16 -62.35 17.39 42.16
N PRO A 17 -61.88 17.09 43.39
CA PRO A 17 -60.50 16.74 43.64
C PRO A 17 -60.25 15.24 43.42
N TYR A 18 -58.97 14.84 43.42
CA TYR A 18 -58.44 13.46 43.39
C TYR A 18 -58.36 12.84 41.98
N ILE A 19 -57.22 12.39 41.42
CA ILE A 19 -56.15 11.53 41.96
C ILE A 19 -54.83 11.82 41.22
N LEU A 20 -53.74 12.02 41.97
CA LEU A 20 -52.35 11.89 41.49
C LEU A 20 -52.10 10.42 41.13
N LYS A 21 -52.27 10.05 39.86
CA LYS A 21 -51.96 8.70 39.37
C LYS A 21 -50.55 8.65 38.80
N GLN A 22 -49.62 8.32 39.69
CA GLN A 22 -48.54 7.34 39.48
C GLN A 22 -47.77 7.46 38.15
N GLY A 23 -46.70 8.26 38.18
CA GLY A 23 -45.66 8.22 37.16
C GLY A 23 -45.11 6.80 37.02
N ASN A 24 -45.19 6.26 35.81
CA ASN A 24 -44.80 4.90 35.48
C ASN A 24 -43.31 4.69 35.84
N SER A 25 -43.04 3.86 36.85
CA SER A 25 -41.71 3.56 37.42
C SER A 25 -40.64 3.25 36.35
N ASN A 26 -41.07 2.67 35.22
CA ASN A 26 -40.22 2.31 34.10
C ASN A 26 -39.50 3.51 33.44
N ARG A 27 -40.09 4.71 33.42
CA ARG A 27 -39.45 5.90 32.83
C ARG A 27 -38.33 6.45 33.72
N LEU A 28 -38.55 6.40 35.04
CA LEU A 28 -37.53 6.80 36.01
C LEU A 28 -36.37 5.79 36.04
N TRP A 29 -36.68 4.49 35.89
CA TRP A 29 -35.68 3.44 35.82
C TRP A 29 -34.86 3.50 34.53
N LEU A 30 -35.48 3.79 33.39
CA LEU A 30 -34.76 4.02 32.13
C LEU A 30 -33.82 5.24 32.21
N LEU A 31 -34.27 6.34 32.81
CA LEU A 31 -33.41 7.51 33.03
C LEU A 31 -32.24 7.20 33.98
N ALA A 32 -32.49 6.42 35.04
CA ALA A 32 -31.43 5.98 35.95
C ALA A 32 -30.40 5.08 35.25
N ILE A 33 -30.86 4.17 34.37
CA ILE A 33 -29.98 3.28 33.60
C ILE A 33 -29.13 4.05 32.59
N VAL A 34 -29.75 4.94 31.81
CA VAL A 34 -29.02 5.76 30.82
C VAL A 34 -28.03 6.69 31.54
N SER A 35 -28.41 7.26 32.69
CA SER A 35 -27.49 8.04 33.53
C SER A 35 -26.34 7.19 34.08
N PHE A 36 -26.60 5.95 34.50
CA PHE A 36 -25.57 5.05 35.01
C PHE A 36 -24.57 4.66 33.90
N PHE A 37 -25.05 4.34 32.70
CA PHE A 37 -24.18 3.98 31.58
C PHE A 37 -23.38 5.17 31.03
N THR A 38 -23.94 6.37 31.02
CA THR A 38 -23.20 7.59 30.62
C THR A 38 -22.12 7.96 31.63
N VAL A 39 -22.40 7.88 32.93
CA VAL A 39 -21.38 8.09 33.98
C VAL A 39 -20.33 6.99 33.95
N ALA A 40 -20.71 5.72 33.79
CA ALA A 40 -19.76 4.61 33.67
C ALA A 40 -18.83 4.77 32.45
N PHE A 41 -19.39 5.19 31.30
CA PHE A 41 -18.62 5.45 30.08
C PHE A 41 -17.66 6.63 30.23
N LEU A 42 -18.09 7.72 30.89
CA LEU A 42 -17.21 8.84 31.23
C LEU A 42 -16.12 8.41 32.21
N THR A 43 -16.43 7.63 33.25
CA THR A 43 -15.39 7.12 34.17
C THR A 43 -14.41 6.17 33.48
N LEU A 44 -14.84 5.39 32.48
CA LEU A 44 -13.92 4.58 31.66
C LEU A 44 -12.98 5.46 30.83
N ILE A 45 -13.48 6.51 30.18
CA ILE A 45 -12.63 7.45 29.43
C ILE A 45 -11.63 8.17 30.36
N TYR A 46 -12.07 8.63 31.53
CA TYR A 46 -11.20 9.32 32.49
C TYR A 46 -10.23 8.38 33.26
N THR A 47 -10.58 7.10 33.47
CA THR A 47 -9.69 6.12 34.11
C THR A 47 -8.74 5.42 33.13
N ARG A 48 -9.04 5.44 31.82
CA ARG A 48 -8.08 5.01 30.79
C ARG A 48 -6.97 6.03 30.55
N ASP A 49 -7.14 7.29 30.95
CA ASP A 49 -6.10 8.34 30.89
C ASP A 49 -5.25 8.45 32.17
N SER A 50 -5.44 7.57 33.16
CA SER A 50 -4.64 7.58 34.42
C SER A 50 -3.80 6.32 34.66
N THR A 51 -3.63 5.44 33.66
CA THR A 51 -2.63 4.38 33.74
C THR A 51 -1.65 4.49 32.60
N THR A 52 -0.37 4.56 32.99
CA THR A 52 0.86 4.62 32.19
C THR A 52 1.15 5.99 31.57
N THR A 53 1.89 6.83 32.29
CA THR A 53 3.34 7.02 32.04
C THR A 53 3.83 8.24 32.83
N THR A 54 4.42 8.07 34.01
CA THR A 54 5.45 9.00 34.48
C THR A 54 6.34 8.37 35.54
N ALA A 55 7.64 8.56 35.36
CA ALA A 55 8.73 8.36 36.32
C ALA A 55 9.31 6.93 36.51
N ALA A 56 9.88 6.35 35.45
CA ALA A 56 10.99 5.39 35.60
C ALA A 56 11.97 5.31 34.41
N THR A 57 12.14 6.36 33.60
CA THR A 57 13.11 6.34 32.46
C THR A 57 13.79 7.70 32.21
N ALA A 58 13.89 8.58 33.22
CA ALA A 58 14.61 9.86 33.10
C ALA A 58 15.94 9.91 33.87
N ALA A 59 16.44 8.78 34.41
CA ALA A 59 17.68 8.73 35.20
C ALA A 59 18.75 7.77 34.62
N ALA A 60 18.62 7.35 33.36
CA ALA A 60 19.62 6.51 32.67
C ALA A 60 20.21 7.15 31.40
N THR A 61 19.94 8.43 31.14
CA THR A 61 20.40 9.16 29.94
C THR A 61 21.46 10.23 30.22
N ALA A 62 21.94 10.37 31.46
CA ALA A 62 22.96 11.37 31.83
C ALA A 62 24.33 10.78 32.18
N ALA A 63 24.58 9.48 31.93
CA ALA A 63 25.81 8.80 32.34
C ALA A 63 26.58 8.06 31.22
N ILE A 64 26.30 8.33 29.93
CA ILE A 64 27.05 7.74 28.80
C ILE A 64 27.66 8.82 27.87
N THR A 65 27.72 10.08 28.31
CA THR A 65 28.43 11.14 27.59
C THR A 65 29.69 11.56 28.32
N THR A 66 30.67 10.66 28.46
CA THR A 66 32.13 10.95 28.57
C THR A 66 32.95 9.65 28.64
N ALA A 67 32.83 8.80 27.62
CA ALA A 67 33.91 7.88 27.28
C ALA A 67 34.26 8.17 25.82
N GLY A 68 35.31 8.97 25.62
CA GLY A 68 35.79 9.35 24.31
C GLY A 68 36.21 8.12 23.51
N PHE A 69 35.38 7.74 22.54
CA PHE A 69 35.86 7.07 21.34
C PHE A 69 36.09 8.16 20.30
N SER A 70 37.33 8.65 20.27
CA SER A 70 37.87 9.37 19.13
C SER A 70 37.97 8.39 17.96
N SER A 71 36.89 8.24 17.17
CA SER A 71 36.95 7.64 15.85
C SER A 71 36.77 8.73 14.81
N ASN A 72 37.87 9.43 14.50
CA ASN A 72 38.05 10.00 13.17
C ASN A 72 38.19 8.84 12.19
N SER A 73 37.06 8.28 11.76
CA SER A 73 36.98 7.44 10.58
C SER A 73 36.01 8.12 9.62
N PRO A 74 36.38 8.31 8.34
CA PRO A 74 35.41 8.77 7.37
C PRO A 74 34.27 7.75 7.38
N SER A 75 33.04 8.21 7.55
CA SER A 75 31.84 7.39 7.40
C SER A 75 31.77 6.92 5.95
N SER A 76 32.54 5.89 5.61
CA SER A 76 32.30 5.10 4.42
C SER A 76 30.91 4.52 4.60
N SER A 77 30.02 4.83 3.66
CA SER A 77 28.70 4.25 3.53
C SER A 77 28.84 2.76 3.25
N SER A 78 29.19 1.98 4.27
CA SER A 78 29.41 0.55 4.14
C SER A 78 28.06 -0.14 3.98
N SER A 79 27.93 -0.96 2.95
CA SER A 79 26.80 -1.87 2.79
C SER A 79 26.68 -2.81 3.99
N LEU A 80 25.48 -3.35 4.23
CA LEU A 80 25.28 -4.31 5.32
C LEU A 80 26.24 -5.50 5.18
N PRO A 81 26.87 -5.95 6.27
CA PRO A 81 27.65 -7.18 6.26
C PRO A 81 26.81 -8.37 5.77
N THR A 82 27.41 -9.22 4.93
CA THR A 82 26.73 -10.37 4.32
C THR A 82 26.11 -11.32 5.36
N ASN A 83 26.74 -11.49 6.53
CA ASN A 83 26.17 -12.30 7.61
C ASN A 83 24.85 -11.70 8.14
N VAL A 84 24.75 -10.37 8.26
CA VAL A 84 23.52 -9.70 8.70
C VAL A 84 22.41 -9.91 7.67
N VAL A 85 22.70 -9.71 6.38
CA VAL A 85 21.74 -9.96 5.28
C VAL A 85 21.23 -11.40 5.32
N ASN A 86 22.14 -12.38 5.43
CA ASN A 86 21.78 -13.79 5.49
C ASN A 86 20.93 -14.13 6.72
N THR A 87 21.24 -13.53 7.87
CA THR A 87 20.46 -13.68 9.11
C THR A 87 19.05 -13.10 8.95
N LEU A 88 18.90 -11.90 8.37
CA LEU A 88 17.60 -11.29 8.11
C LEU A 88 16.74 -12.17 7.19
N LEU A 89 17.32 -12.65 6.09
CA LEU A 89 16.63 -13.58 5.17
C LEU A 89 16.26 -14.90 5.85
N HIS A 90 17.14 -15.44 6.71
CA HIS A 90 16.88 -16.68 7.42
C HIS A 90 15.64 -16.58 8.32
N TYR A 91 15.55 -15.51 9.12
CA TYR A 91 14.44 -15.33 10.05
C TYR A 91 13.15 -14.88 9.34
N ALA A 92 13.24 -13.98 8.36
CA ALA A 92 12.07 -13.54 7.59
C ALA A 92 11.41 -14.70 6.85
N SER A 93 12.21 -15.53 6.16
CA SER A 93 11.67 -16.70 5.43
C SER A 93 11.09 -17.79 6.34
N ARG A 94 11.44 -17.81 7.63
CA ARG A 94 11.00 -18.81 8.62
C ARG A 94 9.93 -18.30 9.59
N SER A 95 9.39 -17.10 9.41
CA SER A 95 8.29 -16.64 10.27
C SER A 95 7.07 -17.57 10.15
N ASN A 96 6.18 -17.55 11.14
CA ASN A 96 4.93 -18.32 11.09
C ASN A 96 3.79 -17.56 10.39
N ASP A 97 4.09 -16.43 9.74
CA ASP A 97 3.08 -15.67 9.01
C ASP A 97 2.62 -16.44 7.76
N THR A 98 1.34 -16.32 7.44
CA THR A 98 0.69 -17.01 6.32
C THR A 98 0.92 -16.28 5.00
N PHE A 99 1.11 -14.96 5.03
CA PHE A 99 1.27 -14.11 3.84
C PHE A 99 2.68 -13.51 3.81
N LYS A 100 3.67 -14.40 3.66
CA LYS A 100 5.10 -14.05 3.60
C LYS A 100 5.76 -14.68 2.39
N MET A 101 6.84 -14.08 1.92
CA MET A 101 7.69 -14.66 0.89
C MET A 101 8.55 -15.80 1.45
N SER A 102 8.78 -16.85 0.65
CA SER A 102 9.74 -17.90 0.96
C SER A 102 11.19 -17.41 0.76
N PHE A 103 12.16 -18.18 1.27
CA PHE A 103 13.57 -17.86 1.04
C PHE A 103 13.93 -17.76 -0.46
N ALA A 104 13.31 -18.60 -1.30
CA ALA A 104 13.55 -18.61 -2.74
C ALA A 104 13.05 -17.33 -3.43
N GLU A 105 12.05 -16.66 -2.86
CA GLU A 105 11.49 -15.39 -3.37
C GLU A 105 12.24 -14.20 -2.78
N LEU A 106 12.58 -14.23 -1.50
CA LEU A 106 13.30 -13.15 -0.83
C LEU A 106 14.73 -12.96 -1.37
N LYS A 107 15.42 -14.07 -1.64
CA LYS A 107 16.86 -14.04 -1.96
C LYS A 107 17.17 -13.27 -3.25
N PRO A 108 16.49 -13.49 -4.40
CA PRO A 108 16.74 -12.70 -5.62
C PRO A 108 16.57 -11.20 -5.42
N ILE A 109 15.50 -10.79 -4.71
CA ILE A 109 15.21 -9.39 -4.40
C ILE A 109 16.34 -8.79 -3.55
N ALA A 110 16.72 -9.49 -2.47
CA ALA A 110 17.77 -9.05 -1.56
C ALA A 110 19.15 -8.94 -2.24
N ASP A 111 19.47 -9.86 -3.15
CA ASP A 111 20.71 -9.82 -3.92
C ASP A 111 20.77 -8.59 -4.84
N VAL A 112 19.66 -8.23 -5.47
CA VAL A 112 19.56 -7.00 -6.28
C VAL A 112 19.68 -5.75 -5.41
N ILE A 113 18.94 -5.65 -4.30
CA ILE A 113 19.02 -4.49 -3.38
C ILE A 113 20.45 -4.31 -2.86
N ARG A 114 21.11 -5.41 -2.46
CA ARG A 114 22.51 -5.37 -1.97
C ARG A 114 23.48 -4.90 -3.05
N LYS A 115 23.33 -5.39 -4.29
CA LYS A 115 24.18 -4.98 -5.42
C LYS A 115 23.95 -3.51 -5.77
N CYS A 116 22.71 -3.07 -5.77
CA CYS A 116 22.32 -1.68 -5.99
C CYS A 116 22.96 -0.75 -4.94
N SER A 117 22.82 -1.09 -3.65
CA SER A 117 23.37 -0.33 -2.51
C SER A 117 24.89 -0.30 -2.45
N SER A 118 25.57 -1.22 -3.15
CA SER A 118 27.04 -1.27 -3.23
C SER A 118 27.59 -0.41 -4.37
N SER A 119 26.73 0.22 -5.17
CA SER A 119 27.13 1.14 -6.24
C SER A 119 27.47 2.52 -5.65
N SER A 120 28.02 3.42 -6.45
CA SER A 120 28.45 4.76 -6.02
C SER A 120 27.33 5.71 -5.59
N SER A 121 26.06 5.27 -5.64
CA SER A 121 24.87 6.02 -5.24
C SER A 121 23.95 5.17 -4.35
N PRO A 122 23.24 5.79 -3.38
CA PRO A 122 22.19 5.11 -2.62
C PRO A 122 21.13 4.50 -3.54
N CYS A 123 20.62 3.32 -3.18
CA CYS A 123 19.62 2.63 -3.98
C CYS A 123 18.22 3.19 -3.72
N ASN A 124 17.49 3.51 -4.80
CA ASN A 124 16.08 3.92 -4.73
C ASN A 124 15.18 2.69 -4.90
N LEU A 125 14.47 2.32 -3.83
CA LEU A 125 13.54 1.19 -3.76
C LEU A 125 12.10 1.66 -3.59
N LEU A 126 11.22 1.32 -4.54
CA LEU A 126 9.78 1.51 -4.44
C LEU A 126 9.10 0.17 -4.19
N VAL A 127 8.18 0.11 -3.24
CA VAL A 127 7.41 -1.10 -2.93
C VAL A 127 5.93 -0.77 -2.96
N PHE A 128 5.19 -1.43 -3.84
CA PHE A 128 3.73 -1.45 -3.78
C PHE A 128 3.32 -2.59 -2.86
N GLY A 129 2.68 -2.26 -1.74
CA GLY A 129 2.23 -3.15 -0.67
C GLY A 129 2.97 -2.94 0.65
N LEU A 130 2.24 -2.78 1.75
CA LEU A 130 2.73 -2.97 3.10
C LEU A 130 2.50 -4.43 3.52
N THR A 131 3.57 -5.22 3.50
CA THR A 131 3.52 -6.67 3.70
C THR A 131 4.39 -7.10 4.88
N HIS A 132 4.46 -8.41 5.12
CA HIS A 132 5.31 -8.98 6.17
C HIS A 132 6.80 -8.57 5.98
N GLU A 133 7.21 -8.35 4.73
CA GLU A 133 8.58 -8.01 4.36
C GLU A 133 8.91 -6.51 4.44
N THR A 134 7.98 -5.62 4.80
CA THR A 134 8.20 -4.16 4.82
C THR A 134 9.46 -3.75 5.60
N LEU A 135 9.62 -4.25 6.83
CA LEU A 135 10.81 -3.95 7.63
C LEU A 135 12.08 -4.59 7.07
N LEU A 136 11.96 -5.77 6.43
CA LEU A 136 13.08 -6.42 5.76
C LEU A 136 13.59 -5.55 4.61
N TRP A 137 12.69 -5.03 3.76
CA TRP A 137 13.05 -4.15 2.65
C TRP A 137 13.71 -2.85 3.12
N LYS A 138 13.18 -2.23 4.18
CA LYS A 138 13.81 -1.04 4.77
C LYS A 138 15.20 -1.35 5.32
N ALA A 139 15.38 -2.47 6.01
CA ALA A 139 16.65 -2.86 6.59
C ALA A 139 17.71 -3.26 5.55
N LEU A 140 17.31 -3.99 4.50
CA LEU A 140 18.22 -4.41 3.43
C LEU A 140 18.67 -3.23 2.57
N ASN A 141 17.80 -2.24 2.34
CA ASN A 141 18.13 -1.02 1.60
C ASN A 141 18.78 0.05 2.49
N HIS A 142 19.76 -0.35 3.29
CA HIS A 142 20.40 0.53 4.26
C HIS A 142 21.12 1.70 3.60
N ASN A 143 20.94 2.90 4.16
CA ASN A 143 21.36 4.19 3.59
C ASN A 143 20.72 4.52 2.22
N GLY A 144 19.89 3.64 1.67
CA GLY A 144 19.08 3.87 0.49
C GLY A 144 17.77 4.58 0.81
N ARG A 145 17.05 4.94 -0.25
CA ARG A 145 15.69 5.47 -0.15
C ARG A 145 14.71 4.34 -0.38
N THR A 146 13.78 4.13 0.55
CA THR A 146 12.70 3.15 0.39
C THR A 146 11.36 3.83 0.62
N VAL A 147 10.45 3.71 -0.35
CA VAL A 147 9.07 4.21 -0.24
C VAL A 147 8.09 3.07 -0.42
N PHE A 148 7.06 3.04 0.43
CA PHE A 148 5.98 2.05 0.38
C PHE A 148 4.67 2.70 -0.04
N ILE A 149 3.90 2.02 -0.89
CA ILE A 149 2.60 2.47 -1.39
C ILE A 149 1.55 1.41 -1.07
N ASP A 150 0.48 1.74 -0.37
CA ASP A 150 -0.55 0.78 0.05
C ASP A 150 -1.97 1.26 -0.29
N GLU A 151 -2.94 0.35 -0.41
CA GLU A 151 -4.34 0.71 -0.63
C GLU A 151 -5.03 1.32 0.61
N ASN A 152 -4.49 1.10 1.81
CA ASN A 152 -5.18 1.41 3.05
C ASN A 152 -4.51 2.54 3.82
N ARG A 153 -5.07 3.74 3.67
CA ARG A 153 -4.67 4.96 4.40
C ARG A 153 -4.50 4.80 5.91
N TYR A 154 -5.39 4.02 6.55
CA TYR A 154 -5.31 3.83 7.99
C TYR A 154 -4.19 2.88 8.36
N TYR A 155 -3.95 1.87 7.52
CA TYR A 155 -2.85 0.93 7.74
C TYR A 155 -1.50 1.59 7.50
N ALA A 156 -1.36 2.40 6.44
CA ALA A 156 -0.16 3.20 6.19
C ALA A 156 0.15 4.13 7.38
N ALA A 157 -0.80 4.96 7.80
CA ALA A 157 -0.61 5.87 8.94
C ALA A 157 -0.30 5.13 10.26
N TYR A 158 -0.95 4.00 10.51
CA TYR A 158 -0.67 3.15 11.66
C TYR A 158 0.76 2.58 11.61
N TYR A 159 1.20 2.13 10.44
CA TYR A 159 2.52 1.54 10.26
C TYR A 159 3.64 2.57 10.43
N GLU A 160 3.47 3.79 9.90
CA GLU A 160 4.41 4.90 10.12
C GLU A 160 4.48 5.31 11.60
N GLN A 161 3.35 5.28 12.32
CA GLN A 161 3.35 5.54 13.76
C GLN A 161 4.14 4.46 14.53
N LEU A 162 4.03 3.20 14.13
CA LEU A 162 4.74 2.09 14.75
C LEU A 162 6.23 2.05 14.38
N HIS A 163 6.55 2.48 13.15
CA HIS A 163 7.89 2.46 12.56
C HIS A 163 8.19 3.83 11.91
N PRO A 164 8.62 4.84 12.70
CA PRO A 164 8.85 6.21 12.20
C PRO A 164 9.91 6.34 11.11
N GLU A 165 10.70 5.29 10.87
CA GLU A 165 11.67 5.20 9.78
C GLU A 165 11.06 4.75 8.44
N ILE A 166 9.79 4.32 8.41
CA ILE A 166 9.09 3.90 7.20
C ILE A 166 8.42 5.10 6.56
N ASP A 167 8.67 5.29 5.26
CA ASP A 167 7.97 6.28 4.42
C ASP A 167 6.84 5.54 3.67
N ALA A 168 5.60 5.62 4.15
CA ALA A 168 4.46 4.91 3.57
C ALA A 168 3.32 5.85 3.17
N TYR A 169 2.78 5.65 1.97
CA TYR A 169 1.70 6.47 1.43
C TYR A 169 0.56 5.60 0.94
N ASP A 170 -0.66 6.13 1.00
CA ASP A 170 -1.81 5.49 0.40
C ASP A 170 -2.09 5.97 -1.01
N VAL A 171 -2.69 5.07 -1.81
CA VAL A 171 -3.25 5.38 -3.12
C VAL A 171 -4.60 4.71 -3.29
N GLN A 172 -5.44 5.28 -4.14
CA GLN A 172 -6.71 4.69 -4.52
C GLN A 172 -6.54 3.83 -5.76
N TYR A 173 -6.52 2.52 -5.58
CA TYR A 173 -6.72 1.59 -6.70
C TYR A 173 -8.19 1.63 -7.15
N THR A 174 -8.42 1.81 -8.45
CA THR A 174 -9.74 2.03 -9.06
C THR A 174 -10.15 0.90 -10.02
N THR A 175 -9.26 -0.07 -10.22
CA THR A 175 -9.49 -1.25 -11.07
C THR A 175 -9.94 -2.46 -10.26
N LYS A 176 -10.44 -3.49 -10.96
CA LYS A 176 -10.85 -4.77 -10.36
C LYS A 176 -10.15 -5.93 -11.03
N THR A 177 -9.84 -6.99 -10.27
CA THR A 177 -9.25 -8.23 -10.80
C THR A 177 -10.11 -8.84 -11.92
N SER A 178 -11.44 -8.79 -11.80
CA SER A 178 -12.35 -9.29 -12.83
C SER A 178 -12.28 -8.54 -14.18
N GLU A 179 -11.80 -7.29 -14.18
CA GLU A 179 -11.78 -6.41 -15.35
C GLU A 179 -10.46 -6.50 -16.14
N ILE A 180 -9.47 -7.29 -15.69
CA ILE A 180 -8.09 -7.27 -16.22
C ILE A 180 -8.01 -7.41 -17.76
N LYS A 181 -8.84 -8.27 -18.36
CA LYS A 181 -8.84 -8.45 -19.82
C LYS A 181 -9.28 -7.19 -20.56
N ASP A 182 -10.36 -6.57 -20.11
CA ASP A 182 -10.91 -5.35 -20.71
C ASP A 182 -9.98 -4.15 -20.48
N LEU A 183 -9.34 -4.12 -19.30
CA LEU A 183 -8.34 -3.13 -18.94
C LEU A 183 -7.11 -3.18 -19.84
N ILE A 184 -6.59 -4.38 -20.12
CA ILE A 184 -5.48 -4.57 -21.07
C ILE A 184 -5.91 -4.14 -22.48
N SER A 185 -7.11 -4.55 -22.93
CA SER A 185 -7.62 -4.14 -24.25
C SER A 185 -7.72 -2.61 -24.36
N THR A 186 -8.29 -1.97 -23.35
CA THR A 186 -8.44 -0.50 -23.32
C THR A 186 -7.08 0.20 -23.32
N ALA A 187 -6.11 -0.31 -22.56
CA ALA A 187 -4.76 0.25 -22.54
C ALA A 187 -4.05 0.12 -23.88
N ARG A 188 -4.23 -1.00 -24.61
CA ARG A 188 -3.71 -1.17 -25.97
C ARG A 188 -4.32 -0.15 -26.94
N ASP A 189 -5.63 0.06 -26.87
CA ASP A 189 -6.31 1.03 -27.73
C ASP A 189 -5.84 2.47 -27.45
N GLN A 190 -5.48 2.77 -26.19
CA GLN A 190 -4.99 4.08 -25.75
C GLN A 190 -3.46 4.21 -25.75
N ILE A 191 -2.70 3.23 -26.27
CA ILE A 191 -1.23 3.21 -26.19
C ILE A 191 -0.56 4.38 -26.89
N LYS A 192 -1.22 4.97 -27.90
CA LYS A 192 -0.74 6.15 -28.62
C LYS A 192 -1.18 7.47 -28.00
N ASN A 193 -2.03 7.42 -26.98
CA ASN A 193 -2.66 8.57 -26.33
C ASN A 193 -2.34 8.58 -24.82
N GLU A 194 -3.30 8.14 -24.00
CA GLU A 194 -3.27 8.27 -22.55
C GLU A 194 -2.42 7.21 -21.85
N CYS A 195 -2.26 6.01 -22.44
CA CYS A 195 -1.59 4.87 -21.80
C CYS A 195 -0.21 4.57 -22.45
N ARG A 196 0.64 5.59 -22.57
CA ARG A 196 1.95 5.48 -23.20
C ARG A 196 3.01 4.85 -22.27
N PRO A 197 4.05 4.20 -22.82
CA PRO A 197 5.15 3.63 -22.04
C PRO A 197 6.03 4.69 -21.37
N VAL A 198 6.13 5.89 -21.97
CA VAL A 198 6.80 7.06 -21.41
C VAL A 198 5.78 8.17 -21.31
N GLN A 199 5.45 8.60 -20.09
CA GLN A 199 4.44 9.60 -19.84
C GLN A 199 4.51 10.21 -18.44
N ASN A 200 3.87 11.37 -18.28
CA ASN A 200 3.67 11.97 -16.97
C ASN A 200 2.44 11.34 -16.29
N LEU A 201 2.69 10.45 -15.33
CA LEU A 201 1.63 9.77 -14.59
C LEU A 201 0.78 10.72 -13.74
N LEU A 202 1.35 11.81 -13.20
CA LEU A 202 0.62 12.77 -12.35
C LEU A 202 -0.55 13.45 -13.11
N PHE A 203 -0.44 13.56 -14.44
CA PHE A 203 -1.47 14.16 -15.30
C PHE A 203 -2.00 13.17 -16.35
N SER A 204 -1.84 11.87 -16.13
CA SER A 204 -2.33 10.85 -17.06
C SER A 204 -3.82 10.56 -16.82
N ASP A 205 -4.60 10.50 -17.89
CA ASP A 205 -5.99 10.03 -17.86
C ASP A 205 -6.09 8.51 -18.12
N CYS A 206 -4.97 7.79 -18.20
CA CYS A 206 -4.99 6.33 -18.33
C CYS A 206 -5.53 5.69 -17.06
N LYS A 207 -6.60 4.89 -17.20
CA LYS A 207 -7.20 4.14 -16.07
C LYS A 207 -6.18 3.24 -15.33
N LEU A 208 -5.07 2.85 -15.97
CA LEU A 208 -4.03 2.04 -15.35
C LEU A 208 -2.95 2.83 -14.61
N GLY A 209 -2.79 4.12 -14.90
CA GLY A 209 -1.79 4.96 -14.25
C GLY A 209 -2.24 5.37 -12.86
N LEU A 210 -1.37 5.20 -11.86
CA LEU A 210 -1.57 5.80 -10.54
C LEU A 210 -1.15 7.27 -10.61
N ASN A 211 -2.13 8.17 -10.59
CA ASN A 211 -1.95 9.63 -10.70
C ASN A 211 -2.08 10.37 -9.35
N ASP A 212 -2.27 9.63 -8.26
CA ASP A 212 -2.41 10.12 -6.89
C ASP A 212 -1.22 9.76 -5.97
N LEU A 213 -0.08 9.36 -6.54
CA LEU A 213 1.15 9.17 -5.76
C LEU A 213 1.67 10.53 -5.27
N PRO A 214 2.42 10.57 -4.15
CA PRO A 214 3.11 11.79 -3.74
C PRO A 214 4.02 12.32 -4.85
N ASN A 215 4.04 13.64 -5.09
CA ASN A 215 4.76 14.25 -6.22
C ASN A 215 6.21 13.78 -6.36
N HIS A 216 6.93 13.63 -5.24
CA HIS A 216 8.33 13.21 -5.24
C HIS A 216 8.53 11.79 -5.77
N VAL A 217 7.52 10.90 -5.69
CA VAL A 217 7.60 9.52 -6.19
C VAL A 217 7.72 9.49 -7.72
N TYR A 218 7.12 10.44 -8.42
CA TYR A 218 7.24 10.59 -9.88
C TYR A 218 8.60 11.12 -10.33
N GLU A 219 9.32 11.81 -9.45
CA GLU A 219 10.60 12.48 -9.76
C GLU A 219 11.81 11.59 -9.47
N ILE A 220 11.63 10.50 -8.74
CA ILE A 220 12.71 9.59 -8.36
C ILE A 220 13.01 8.62 -9.51
N ASP A 221 14.29 8.55 -9.87
CA ASP A 221 14.85 7.52 -10.75
C ASP A 221 15.00 6.21 -9.96
N TRP A 222 13.91 5.41 -9.88
CA TRP A 222 13.87 4.15 -9.14
C TRP A 222 14.83 3.10 -9.72
N ASP A 223 15.59 2.41 -8.86
CA ASP A 223 16.51 1.34 -9.27
C ASP A 223 15.86 -0.03 -9.15
N VAL A 224 15.03 -0.19 -8.11
CA VAL A 224 14.28 -1.42 -7.83
C VAL A 224 12.82 -1.05 -7.52
N ILE A 225 11.89 -1.76 -8.14
CA ILE A 225 10.46 -1.67 -7.86
C ILE A 225 9.95 -3.07 -7.51
N ILE A 226 9.25 -3.21 -6.39
CA ILE A 226 8.61 -4.46 -5.97
C ILE A 226 7.09 -4.25 -6.02
N VAL A 227 6.38 -5.12 -6.73
CA VAL A 227 4.92 -5.14 -6.79
C VAL A 227 4.43 -6.36 -5.99
N ASP A 228 4.06 -6.10 -4.74
CA ASP A 228 3.57 -7.09 -3.76
C ASP A 228 2.17 -6.74 -3.20
N GLY A 229 1.60 -5.63 -3.64
CA GLY A 229 0.25 -5.18 -3.36
C GLY A 229 -0.38 -4.52 -4.59
N PRO A 230 -1.71 -4.36 -4.61
CA PRO A 230 -2.67 -4.82 -3.61
C PRO A 230 -2.90 -6.35 -3.67
N ARG A 231 -3.62 -6.93 -2.69
CA ARG A 231 -3.81 -8.40 -2.57
C ARG A 231 -4.57 -9.08 -3.72
N GLY A 232 -5.61 -8.43 -4.25
CA GLY A 232 -6.34 -8.96 -5.40
C GLY A 232 -7.03 -10.33 -5.22
N ASP A 233 -7.41 -10.71 -3.99
CA ASP A 233 -7.88 -12.08 -3.68
C ASP A 233 -9.34 -12.38 -4.07
N TRP A 234 -10.13 -11.39 -4.48
CA TRP A 234 -11.50 -11.58 -4.98
C TRP A 234 -11.76 -10.76 -6.24
N ALA A 235 -12.83 -11.08 -6.98
CA ALA A 235 -13.14 -10.51 -8.28
C ALA A 235 -13.23 -8.98 -8.28
N ASP A 236 -13.92 -8.42 -7.29
CA ASP A 236 -14.09 -6.98 -7.11
C ASP A 236 -12.93 -6.29 -6.37
N ALA A 237 -11.89 -7.03 -5.95
CA ALA A 237 -10.71 -6.46 -5.32
C ALA A 237 -9.87 -5.71 -6.35
N PRO A 238 -9.13 -4.67 -5.94
CA PRO A 238 -8.07 -4.16 -6.77
C PRO A 238 -6.99 -5.22 -6.96
N GLY A 239 -6.57 -5.41 -8.21
CA GLY A 239 -5.48 -6.30 -8.58
C GLY A 239 -4.18 -5.53 -8.86
N ARG A 240 -3.12 -6.26 -9.22
CA ARG A 240 -1.78 -5.69 -9.44
C ARG A 240 -1.57 -5.05 -10.82
N ILE A 241 -2.60 -4.94 -11.67
CA ILE A 241 -2.45 -4.36 -13.02
C ILE A 241 -2.01 -2.89 -12.99
N GLN A 242 -2.60 -2.06 -12.11
CA GLN A 242 -2.23 -0.64 -11.97
C GLN A 242 -0.77 -0.46 -11.49
N PRO A 243 -0.31 -1.13 -10.41
CA PRO A 243 1.09 -1.01 -9.99
C PRO A 243 2.07 -1.63 -10.99
N ILE A 244 1.73 -2.71 -11.71
CA ILE A 244 2.56 -3.26 -12.79
C ILE A 244 2.71 -2.25 -13.93
N PHE A 245 1.61 -1.66 -14.41
CA PHE A 245 1.64 -0.62 -15.44
C PHE A 245 2.46 0.59 -14.99
N THR A 246 2.18 1.09 -13.78
CA THR A 246 2.87 2.23 -13.17
C THR A 246 4.37 1.98 -13.01
N ALA A 247 4.77 0.80 -12.53
CA ALA A 247 6.18 0.41 -12.45
C ALA A 247 6.86 0.41 -13.83
N GLY A 248 6.15 -0.09 -14.85
CA GLY A 248 6.63 -0.07 -16.23
C GLY A 248 6.84 1.34 -16.78
N VAL A 249 5.95 2.28 -16.48
CA VAL A 249 6.06 3.69 -16.89
C VAL A 249 7.15 4.41 -16.12
N LEU A 250 7.22 4.25 -14.79
CA LEU A 250 8.26 4.85 -13.95
C LEU A 250 9.66 4.40 -14.39
N ALA A 251 9.85 3.09 -14.62
CA ALA A 251 11.11 2.54 -15.10
C ALA A 251 11.56 3.11 -16.46
N ARG A 252 10.60 3.36 -17.36
CA ARG A 252 10.86 3.84 -18.72
C ARG A 252 11.02 5.36 -18.80
N SER A 253 10.36 6.10 -17.92
CA SER A 253 10.34 7.57 -17.89
C SER A 253 11.48 8.19 -17.08
N LYS A 254 12.44 7.38 -16.62
CA LYS A 254 13.63 7.85 -15.88
C LYS A 254 14.38 8.91 -16.65
N LYS A 255 14.73 10.00 -15.96
CA LYS A 255 15.50 11.12 -16.52
C LYS A 255 17.00 10.91 -16.36
N GLY A 256 17.41 10.22 -15.30
CA GLY A 256 18.80 9.96 -14.97
C GLY A 256 19.01 8.60 -14.28
N GLY A 257 20.11 8.52 -13.52
CA GLY A 257 20.49 7.31 -12.78
C GLY A 257 20.84 6.11 -13.67
N ASN A 258 20.68 4.90 -13.12
CA ASN A 258 20.88 3.67 -13.87
C ASN A 258 19.82 3.55 -14.99
N ALA A 259 20.26 3.27 -16.21
CA ALA A 259 19.36 3.09 -17.35
C ALA A 259 18.43 1.87 -17.20
N LYS A 260 18.74 0.96 -16.26
CA LYS A 260 17.97 -0.26 -15.96
C LYS A 260 17.28 -0.14 -14.61
N THR A 261 16.04 -0.60 -14.56
CA THR A 261 15.25 -0.75 -13.34
C THR A 261 14.89 -2.22 -13.17
N HIS A 262 15.15 -2.77 -11.99
CA HIS A 262 14.71 -4.11 -11.64
C HIS A 262 13.26 -4.04 -11.16
N VAL A 263 12.36 -4.76 -11.81
CA VAL A 263 10.94 -4.83 -11.40
C VAL A 263 10.63 -6.26 -10.98
N PHE A 264 10.29 -6.44 -9.72
CA PHE A 264 9.84 -7.72 -9.17
C PHE A 264 8.33 -7.70 -9.03
N VAL A 265 7.66 -8.76 -9.49
CA VAL A 265 6.20 -8.89 -9.39
C VAL A 265 5.90 -10.21 -8.69
N HIS A 266 5.24 -10.13 -7.54
CA HIS A 266 4.90 -11.27 -6.70
C HIS A 266 3.56 -11.93 -7.14
N ASP A 267 3.21 -13.08 -6.55
CA ASP A 267 2.05 -13.95 -6.84
C ASP A 267 1.84 -14.33 -8.32
N PHE A 268 2.91 -14.67 -9.03
CA PHE A 268 2.85 -15.12 -10.43
C PHE A 268 1.89 -16.29 -10.72
N ARG A 269 1.56 -17.09 -9.71
CA ARG A 269 0.83 -18.36 -9.81
C ARG A 269 -0.60 -18.20 -10.33
N LYS A 270 -1.25 -17.06 -10.07
CA LYS A 270 -2.62 -16.79 -10.56
C LYS A 270 -2.63 -16.50 -12.07
N GLY A 271 -1.46 -16.27 -12.67
CA GLY A 271 -1.27 -16.05 -14.10
C GLY A 271 -1.64 -14.65 -14.59
N LEU A 272 -2.49 -13.92 -13.88
CA LEU A 272 -2.92 -12.57 -14.23
C LEU A 272 -1.76 -11.57 -14.16
N GLU A 273 -0.93 -11.70 -13.12
CA GLU A 273 0.28 -10.90 -12.89
C GLU A 273 1.28 -11.13 -14.01
N ARG A 274 1.45 -12.37 -14.46
CA ARG A 274 2.28 -12.70 -15.62
C ARG A 274 1.75 -12.10 -16.91
N VAL A 275 0.43 -12.16 -17.15
CA VAL A 275 -0.19 -11.54 -18.33
C VAL A 275 0.03 -10.02 -18.33
N CYS A 276 -0.16 -9.36 -17.18
CA CYS A 276 0.10 -7.93 -17.05
C CYS A 276 1.60 -7.59 -17.19
N GLY A 277 2.47 -8.41 -16.62
CA GLY A 277 3.92 -8.25 -16.73
C GLY A 277 4.41 -8.42 -18.17
N ASP A 278 3.96 -9.45 -18.87
CA ASP A 278 4.30 -9.68 -20.28
C ASP A 278 3.78 -8.55 -21.18
N GLU A 279 2.67 -7.89 -20.82
CA GLU A 279 2.10 -6.75 -21.55
C GLU A 279 2.84 -5.43 -21.30
N PHE A 280 3.10 -5.08 -20.03
CA PHE A 280 3.56 -3.74 -19.65
C PHE A 280 5.03 -3.68 -19.21
N LEU A 281 5.60 -4.80 -18.74
CA LEU A 281 7.03 -4.94 -18.44
C LEU A 281 7.78 -5.65 -19.56
N CYS A 282 7.05 -6.35 -20.42
CA CYS A 282 7.50 -7.05 -21.62
C CYS A 282 8.22 -8.35 -21.34
N ARG A 283 7.78 -9.40 -22.02
CA ARG A 283 8.33 -10.75 -21.84
C ARG A 283 9.82 -10.83 -22.19
N GLU A 284 10.29 -10.04 -23.16
CA GLU A 284 11.70 -9.95 -23.50
C GLU A 284 12.58 -9.36 -22.39
N ASN A 285 11.99 -8.68 -21.40
CA ASN A 285 12.68 -8.14 -20.24
C ASN A 285 12.64 -9.09 -19.03
N LEU A 286 11.93 -10.22 -19.11
CA LEU A 286 11.87 -11.21 -18.03
C LEU A 286 13.20 -11.96 -17.93
N VAL A 287 13.92 -11.76 -16.82
CA VAL A 287 15.23 -12.36 -16.56
C VAL A 287 15.09 -13.73 -15.93
N GLU A 288 14.24 -13.83 -14.92
CA GLU A 288 13.93 -15.09 -14.25
C GLU A 288 12.50 -15.07 -13.71
N SER A 289 11.92 -16.26 -13.57
CA SER A 289 10.59 -16.43 -12.96
C SER A 289 10.51 -17.74 -12.20
N SER A 290 9.80 -17.71 -11.09
CA SER A 290 9.28 -18.88 -10.39
C SER A 290 7.75 -18.87 -10.45
N ASP A 291 7.10 -19.84 -9.81
CA ASP A 291 5.65 -19.85 -9.69
C ASP A 291 5.11 -18.62 -8.94
N LEU A 292 5.90 -17.98 -8.08
CA LEU A 292 5.41 -16.90 -7.21
C LEU A 292 6.08 -15.54 -7.47
N LEU A 293 7.18 -15.50 -8.23
CA LEU A 293 7.92 -14.27 -8.46
C LEU A 293 8.39 -14.17 -9.92
N GLY A 294 8.11 -13.04 -10.57
CA GLY A 294 8.75 -12.65 -11.82
C GLY A 294 9.74 -11.52 -11.62
N HIS A 295 10.93 -11.63 -12.21
CA HIS A 295 11.95 -10.59 -12.19
C HIS A 295 12.18 -10.06 -13.61
N TYR A 296 11.82 -8.79 -13.82
CA TYR A 296 12.05 -8.06 -15.06
C TYR A 296 13.19 -7.06 -14.89
N VAL A 297 13.92 -6.79 -15.97
CA VAL A 297 14.88 -5.68 -16.04
C VAL A 297 14.46 -4.76 -17.18
N VAL A 298 13.86 -3.63 -16.82
CA VAL A 298 13.25 -2.69 -17.76
C VAL A 298 14.21 -1.53 -18.02
N GLU A 299 14.49 -1.26 -19.29
CA GLU A 299 15.34 -0.14 -19.71
C GLU A 299 14.53 1.15 -19.90
N LYS A 300 15.18 2.30 -19.67
CA LYS A 300 14.60 3.60 -20.02
C LYS A 300 14.29 3.69 -21.51
N MET A 301 13.28 4.48 -21.87
CA MET A 301 12.86 4.69 -23.25
C MET A 301 12.84 6.16 -23.61
N GLU A 302 12.96 6.47 -24.91
CA GLU A 302 12.77 7.82 -25.42
C GLU A 302 11.30 8.26 -25.31
N GLU A 303 11.06 9.56 -25.09
CA GLU A 303 9.71 10.13 -24.95
C GLU A 303 8.82 9.89 -26.19
N THR A 304 9.42 9.64 -27.35
CA THR A 304 8.72 9.35 -28.61
C THR A 304 8.30 7.89 -28.74
N SER A 305 8.51 7.04 -27.72
CA SER A 305 8.10 5.64 -27.74
C SER A 305 6.59 5.48 -27.47
N TYR A 306 5.89 4.78 -28.36
CA TYR A 306 4.46 4.49 -28.26
C TYR A 306 4.15 2.98 -28.20
N GLN A 307 5.15 2.18 -27.83
CA GLN A 307 5.02 0.73 -27.66
C GLN A 307 5.79 0.31 -26.40
N PHE A 308 5.16 -0.51 -25.55
CA PHE A 308 5.83 -1.05 -24.36
C PHE A 308 6.91 -2.06 -24.73
N CYS A 309 6.57 -2.96 -25.66
CA CYS A 309 7.37 -4.13 -26.02
C CYS A 309 7.75 -4.08 -27.49
N ARG A 310 8.86 -4.72 -27.85
CA ARG A 310 9.26 -4.83 -29.25
C ARG A 310 8.24 -5.72 -29.97
N ASN A 311 7.78 -5.29 -31.15
CA ASN A 311 6.92 -6.12 -32.00
C ASN A 311 7.63 -7.45 -32.33
N ASN A 312 7.27 -8.51 -31.61
CA ASN A 312 7.53 -9.88 -32.03
C ASN A 312 6.31 -10.36 -32.80
N ASP A 313 6.20 -9.98 -34.07
CA ASP A 313 5.15 -10.45 -34.99
C ASP A 313 5.22 -11.98 -35.29
N ASN A 314 5.92 -12.77 -34.48
CA ASN A 314 6.08 -14.21 -34.65
C ASN A 314 5.91 -14.95 -33.31
N ASN A 315 4.66 -15.10 -32.85
CA ASN A 315 4.16 -16.32 -32.16
C ASN A 315 2.75 -16.11 -31.57
N HIS A 316 1.79 -15.69 -32.39
CA HIS A 316 0.41 -16.11 -32.16
C HIS A 316 0.26 -17.58 -32.57
N THR A 317 0.84 -18.49 -31.80
CA THR A 317 0.34 -19.87 -31.79
C THR A 317 -1.00 -19.84 -31.08
N VAL A 318 -2.04 -19.85 -31.90
CA VAL A 318 -3.41 -20.21 -31.52
C VAL A 318 -3.33 -21.49 -30.70
N VAL A 319 -3.52 -21.38 -29.38
CA VAL A 319 -3.82 -22.54 -28.55
C VAL A 319 -5.24 -22.94 -28.91
N SER A 320 -5.35 -23.80 -29.91
CA SER A 320 -6.58 -24.51 -30.24
C SER A 320 -6.98 -25.38 -29.05
N ASN A 321 -8.22 -25.18 -28.61
CA ASN A 321 -8.94 -25.99 -27.63
C ASN A 321 -8.69 -27.49 -27.83
N ASN A 322 -8.19 -28.16 -26.79
CA ASN A 322 -8.46 -29.57 -26.57
C ASN A 322 -9.21 -29.70 -25.25
N THR A 323 -10.54 -29.71 -25.37
CA THR A 323 -11.42 -30.35 -24.39
C THR A 323 -11.15 -31.85 -24.41
N SER A 324 -10.48 -32.36 -23.38
CA SER A 324 -10.53 -33.77 -23.03
C SER A 324 -11.18 -33.91 -21.66
N SER A 325 -12.40 -34.41 -21.71
CA SER A 325 -13.17 -35.07 -20.66
C SER A 325 -12.33 -35.79 -19.61
N PHE A 326 -12.61 -35.52 -18.34
CA PHE A 326 -12.43 -36.49 -17.27
C PHE A 326 -13.76 -36.64 -16.52
N SER A 327 -14.27 -37.87 -16.60
CA SER A 327 -15.14 -38.48 -15.61
C SER A 327 -14.45 -38.55 -14.25
#